data_AF-A0A9D1TIL7-F1
#
_entry.id   AF-A0A9D1TIL7-F1
#
_cell.length_a   1.000
_cell.length_b   1.000
_cell.length_c   1.000
_cell.angle_alpha   90.00
_cell.angle_beta   90.00
_cell.angle_gamma   90.00
#
_symmetry.space_group_name_H-M   'P 1'
#
loop_
_entity.id
_entity.type
_entity.pdbx_description
1 polymer ?
#
loop_
_entity_poly.entity_id
_entity_poly.type
_entity_poly.pdbx_seq_one_letter_code
_entity_poly.pdbx_strand_id
1 'polypeptide(L)'
;ITDENEEEIVHDLPEDEFFVSIAPFFNETHPCKDHSLTGCQGELVDQEFNILIKDKDGKTIVEEMMNSEANGFVDLWLPRDETFDISIEAEEEGRKVEAEISTFKEDGTCITTLQLL
;
A
#
# COMPACT_ATOMS: atom_id res chain seq x y z
N ILE A 1 4.29 -38.23 -17.04
CA ILE A 1 5.37 -37.23 -16.82
C ILE A 1 4.62 -35.98 -16.41
N THR A 2 4.49 -35.77 -15.11
CA THR A 2 3.87 -34.59 -14.52
C THR A 2 5.01 -33.88 -13.80
N ASP A 3 5.47 -32.79 -14.40
CA ASP A 3 6.39 -31.84 -13.76
C ASP A 3 5.55 -31.00 -12.80
N GLU A 4 5.71 -31.24 -11.51
CA GLU A 4 5.13 -30.46 -10.42
C GLU A 4 6.28 -30.13 -9.46
N ASN A 5 7.03 -29.08 -9.79
CA ASN A 5 7.98 -28.44 -8.88
C ASN A 5 7.99 -26.95 -9.24
N GLU A 6 6.96 -26.24 -8.78
CA GLU A 6 7.06 -24.79 -8.60
C GLU A 6 7.91 -24.58 -7.35
N GLU A 7 9.19 -24.31 -7.52
CA GLU A 7 10.06 -23.88 -6.43
C GLU A 7 9.60 -22.49 -5.98
N GLU A 8 9.03 -22.37 -4.78
CA GLU A 8 8.82 -21.08 -4.12
C GLU A 8 10.19 -20.44 -3.86
N ILE A 9 10.54 -19.44 -4.66
CA ILE A 9 11.74 -18.63 -4.46
C ILE A 9 11.44 -17.61 -3.37
N VAL A 10 11.95 -17.86 -2.15
CA VAL A 10 11.87 -16.92 -1.05
C VAL A 10 12.97 -15.87 -1.22
N HIS A 11 12.59 -14.62 -1.47
CA HIS A 11 13.48 -13.48 -1.47
C HIS A 11 13.41 -12.75 -0.13
N ASP A 12 14.54 -12.63 0.57
CA ASP A 12 14.63 -11.82 1.77
C ASP A 12 14.47 -10.34 1.40
N LEU A 13 13.52 -9.66 2.07
CA LEU A 13 13.36 -8.22 1.96
C LEU A 13 14.51 -7.50 2.69
N PRO A 14 14.85 -6.26 2.31
CA PRO A 14 15.82 -5.45 3.04
C PRO A 14 15.49 -5.41 4.54
N GLU A 15 16.51 -5.58 5.40
CA GLU A 15 16.33 -5.63 6.86
C GLU A 15 15.77 -4.33 7.44
N ASP A 16 15.93 -3.20 6.74
CA ASP A 16 15.54 -1.86 7.22
C ASP A 16 14.25 -1.31 6.60
N GLU A 17 13.74 -1.91 5.51
CA GLU A 17 12.61 -1.39 4.73
C GLU A 17 11.43 -2.36 4.72
N PHE A 18 10.24 -1.83 4.98
CA PHE A 18 8.95 -2.51 4.93
C PHE A 18 8.26 -2.21 3.60
N PHE A 19 7.95 -3.26 2.84
CA PHE A 19 7.13 -3.15 1.64
C PHE A 19 5.66 -3.15 2.01
N VAL A 20 4.92 -2.13 1.58
CA VAL A 20 3.47 -2.07 1.71
C VAL A 20 2.85 -1.65 0.39
N SER A 21 1.82 -2.37 -0.01
CA SER A 21 1.01 -2.08 -1.18
C SER A 21 -0.37 -1.61 -0.73
N ILE A 22 -0.77 -0.41 -1.14
CA ILE A 22 -2.03 0.22 -0.74
C ILE A 22 -2.99 0.31 -1.93
N ALA A 23 -4.26 -0.02 -1.73
CA ALA A 23 -5.32 0.20 -2.72
C ALA A 23 -6.40 1.11 -2.14
N PRO A 24 -6.27 2.44 -2.32
CA PRO A 24 -7.32 3.37 -1.98
C PRO A 24 -8.58 3.13 -2.81
N PHE A 25 -9.75 3.45 -2.27
CA PHE A 25 -11.03 3.24 -2.96
C PHE A 25 -12.06 4.33 -2.63
N PHE A 26 -13.04 4.49 -3.50
CA PHE A 26 -14.19 5.37 -3.35
C PHE A 26 -15.41 4.64 -2.81
N ASN A 27 -15.77 3.48 -3.40
CA ASN A 27 -17.06 2.84 -3.12
C ASN A 27 -16.91 1.42 -2.58
N GLU A 28 -16.08 0.61 -3.23
CA GLU A 28 -15.98 -0.82 -2.94
C GLU A 28 -14.55 -1.25 -2.64
N THR A 29 -14.43 -2.15 -1.67
CA THR A 29 -13.16 -2.77 -1.31
C THR A 29 -13.36 -4.25 -0.96
N HIS A 30 -12.25 -4.95 -0.73
CA HIS A 30 -12.21 -6.32 -0.27
C HIS A 30 -11.14 -6.46 0.82
N PRO A 31 -11.34 -7.34 1.81
CA PRO A 31 -10.33 -7.59 2.83
C PRO A 31 -9.08 -8.23 2.19
N CYS A 32 -7.93 -7.66 2.48
CA CYS A 32 -6.61 -8.17 2.11
C CYS A 32 -5.70 -8.00 3.34
N LYS A 33 -4.82 -8.97 3.60
CA LYS A 33 -3.86 -8.90 4.72
C LYS A 33 -2.43 -9.04 4.21
N ASP A 34 -2.18 -10.09 3.45
CA ASP A 34 -0.89 -10.33 2.80
C ASP A 34 -1.04 -10.06 1.31
N HIS A 35 -0.18 -9.19 0.76
CA HIS A 35 -0.32 -8.76 -0.63
C HIS A 35 -0.08 -9.93 -1.59
N SER A 36 -1.09 -10.26 -2.40
CA SER A 36 -1.00 -11.27 -3.45
C SER A 36 -0.72 -10.59 -4.80
N LEU A 37 0.55 -10.58 -5.21
CA LEU A 37 1.04 -9.94 -6.45
C LEU A 37 0.31 -10.38 -7.73
N THR A 38 -0.38 -11.53 -7.71
CA THR A 38 -1.04 -12.11 -8.90
C THR A 38 -2.56 -12.20 -8.81
N GLY A 39 -3.19 -11.75 -7.70
CA GLY A 39 -4.60 -12.09 -7.42
C GLY A 39 -5.53 -10.96 -6.98
N CYS A 40 -4.99 -9.81 -6.56
CA CYS A 40 -5.79 -8.70 -6.03
C CYS A 40 -6.00 -7.60 -7.07
N GLN A 41 -7.20 -7.01 -7.07
CA GLN A 41 -7.57 -5.89 -7.94
C GLN A 41 -8.25 -4.80 -7.10
N GLY A 42 -7.63 -3.64 -7.01
CA GLY A 42 -8.19 -2.41 -6.44
C GLY A 42 -9.19 -1.75 -7.39
N GLU A 43 -10.06 -0.90 -6.82
CA GLU A 43 -11.09 -0.17 -7.57
C GLU A 43 -10.48 0.89 -8.52
N LEU A 44 -9.44 1.58 -8.05
CA LEU A 44 -8.90 2.77 -8.70
C LEU A 44 -7.61 2.43 -9.47
N VAL A 45 -7.74 2.20 -10.78
CA VAL A 45 -6.64 1.84 -11.70
C VAL A 45 -6.16 3.08 -12.46
N ASP A 46 -4.84 3.24 -12.60
CA ASP A 46 -4.20 4.37 -13.27
C ASP A 46 -4.68 5.73 -12.72
N GLN A 47 -4.99 5.77 -11.41
CA GLN A 47 -5.50 6.94 -10.71
C GLN A 47 -4.34 7.70 -10.05
N GLU A 48 -4.26 9.01 -10.25
CA GLU A 48 -3.28 9.87 -9.59
C GLU A 48 -3.70 10.19 -8.15
N PHE A 49 -2.76 10.06 -7.23
CA PHE A 49 -2.90 10.38 -5.82
C PHE A 49 -1.76 11.27 -5.34
N ASN A 50 -2.08 12.26 -4.52
CA ASN A 50 -1.11 12.95 -3.68
C ASN A 50 -0.98 12.21 -2.34
N ILE A 51 0.17 11.60 -2.09
CA ILE A 51 0.42 10.77 -0.92
C ILE A 51 1.41 11.47 0.01
N LEU A 52 0.99 11.68 1.26
CA LEU A 52 1.80 12.23 2.34
C LEU A 52 1.87 11.23 3.50
N ILE A 53 3.08 10.84 3.89
CA ILE A 53 3.33 9.94 5.01
C ILE A 53 4.31 10.62 5.97
N LYS A 54 3.96 10.65 7.26
CA LYS A 54 4.79 11.23 8.33
C LYS A 54 4.99 10.23 9.46
N ASP A 55 6.16 10.27 10.09
CA ASP A 55 6.39 9.58 11.36
C ASP A 55 5.70 10.30 12.53
N LYS A 56 5.76 9.71 13.73
CA LYS A 56 5.15 10.28 14.95
C LYS A 56 5.78 11.59 15.40
N ASP A 57 7.02 11.87 14.99
CA ASP A 57 7.69 13.14 15.25
C ASP A 57 7.30 14.23 14.24
N GLY A 58 6.46 13.88 13.26
CA GLY A 58 5.95 14.77 12.22
C GLY A 58 6.92 14.98 11.06
N LYS A 59 7.99 14.18 10.96
CA LYS A 59 8.92 14.21 9.84
C LYS A 59 8.29 13.53 8.64
N THR A 60 8.35 14.19 7.49
CA THR A 60 7.92 13.63 6.22
C THR A 60 8.81 12.47 5.80
N ILE A 61 8.18 11.32 5.53
CA ILE A 61 8.81 10.11 4.99
C ILE A 61 8.53 9.99 3.49
N VAL A 62 7.29 10.26 3.07
CA VAL A 62 6.87 10.31 1.67
C VAL A 62 6.01 11.56 1.46
N GLU A 63 6.23 12.28 0.36
CA GLU A 63 5.40 13.39 -0.11
C GLU A 63 5.52 13.46 -1.63
N GLU A 64 4.73 12.66 -2.32
CA GLU A 64 4.85 12.44 -3.77
C GLU A 64 3.48 12.30 -4.44
N MET A 65 3.40 12.69 -5.72
CA MET A 65 2.28 12.33 -6.57
C MET A 65 2.59 10.99 -7.26
N MET A 66 1.70 10.01 -7.09
CA MET A 66 1.88 8.65 -7.59
C MET A 66 0.61 8.18 -8.27
N ASN A 67 0.77 7.43 -9.36
CA ASN A 67 -0.35 6.73 -9.99
C ASN A 67 -0.48 5.33 -9.39
N SER A 68 -1.71 4.86 -9.21
CA SER A 68 -1.92 3.43 -9.00
C SER A 68 -1.58 2.64 -10.26
N GLU A 69 -1.06 1.44 -10.05
CA GLU A 69 -0.70 0.51 -11.11
C GLU A 69 -1.95 -0.11 -11.77
N ALA A 70 -1.74 -0.95 -12.78
CA ALA A 70 -2.83 -1.63 -13.50
C ALA A 70 -3.75 -2.48 -12.60
N ASN A 71 -3.25 -2.94 -11.45
CA ASN A 71 -4.01 -3.68 -10.44
C ASN A 71 -4.69 -2.75 -9.41
N GLY A 72 -4.55 -1.43 -9.53
CA GLY A 72 -5.14 -0.44 -8.63
C GLY A 72 -4.42 -0.24 -7.29
N PHE A 73 -3.17 -0.71 -7.18
CA PHE A 73 -2.34 -0.53 -5.99
C PHE A 73 -1.25 0.51 -6.21
N VAL A 74 -0.79 1.12 -5.12
CA VAL A 74 0.42 1.92 -5.04
C VAL A 74 1.39 1.21 -4.11
N ASP A 75 2.60 0.94 -4.59
CA ASP A 75 3.64 0.25 -3.84
C ASP A 75 4.59 1.23 -3.17
N LEU A 76 4.85 1.02 -1.88
CA LEU A 76 5.63 1.92 -1.04
C LEU A 76 6.68 1.14 -0.23
N TRP A 77 7.82 1.79 0.00
CA TRP A 77 8.85 1.34 0.92
C TRP A 77 8.93 2.31 2.09
N LEU A 78 8.71 1.80 3.30
CA LEU A 78 8.70 2.59 4.52
C LEU A 78 9.73 2.04 5.52
N PRO A 79 10.22 2.86 6.47
CA PRO A 79 11.01 2.34 7.58
C PRO A 79 10.22 1.27 8.37
N ARG A 80 10.92 0.23 8.83
CA ARG A 80 10.34 -0.83 9.67
C ARG A 80 10.13 -0.41 11.11
N ASP A 81 9.28 -1.17 11.81
CA ASP A 81 9.07 -1.11 13.26
C ASP A 81 8.61 0.27 13.77
N GLU A 82 7.80 0.93 12.95
CA GLU A 82 7.28 2.27 13.22
C GLU A 82 5.79 2.37 12.87
N THR A 83 5.19 3.49 13.25
CA THR A 83 3.81 3.85 12.92
C THR A 83 3.83 5.21 12.23
N PHE A 84 3.02 5.36 11.20
CA PHE A 84 2.97 6.54 10.37
C PHE A 84 1.55 7.09 10.24
N ASP A 85 1.43 8.40 10.18
CA ASP A 85 0.24 9.08 9.71
C ASP A 85 0.30 9.16 8.19
N ILE A 86 -0.72 8.63 7.50
CA ILE A 86 -0.87 8.71 6.05
C ILE A 86 -2.06 9.59 5.67
N SER A 87 -1.87 10.44 4.67
CA SER A 87 -2.90 11.21 3.99
C SER A 87 -2.82 10.93 2.50
N ILE A 88 -3.96 10.62 1.89
CA ILE A 88 -4.07 10.37 0.45
C ILE A 88 -5.17 11.25 -0.10
N GLU A 89 -4.87 12.02 -1.13
CA GLU A 89 -5.82 12.88 -1.81
C GLU A 89 -5.89 12.54 -3.29
N ALA A 90 -7.10 12.39 -3.82
CA ALA A 90 -7.36 12.32 -5.25
C ALA A 90 -7.91 13.70 -5.66
N GLU A 91 -7.02 14.57 -6.13
CA GLU A 91 -7.31 16.00 -6.33
C GLU A 91 -8.39 16.24 -7.38
N GLU A 92 -8.41 15.46 -8.46
CA GLU A 92 -9.40 15.60 -9.55
C GLU A 92 -10.83 15.34 -9.05
N GLU A 93 -11.00 14.37 -8.14
CA GLU A 93 -12.28 14.01 -7.53
C GLU A 93 -12.59 14.84 -6.28
N GLY A 94 -11.59 15.54 -5.73
CA GLY A 94 -11.70 16.32 -4.50
C GLY A 94 -11.98 15.46 -3.26
N ARG A 95 -11.45 14.23 -3.23
CA ARG A 95 -11.66 13.27 -2.14
C ARG A 95 -10.38 12.96 -1.41
N LYS A 96 -10.48 12.66 -0.12
CA LYS A 96 -9.31 12.32 0.69
C LYS A 96 -9.56 11.30 1.79
N VAL A 97 -8.47 10.74 2.29
CA VAL A 97 -8.45 9.87 3.47
C VAL A 97 -7.22 10.16 4.32
N GLU A 98 -7.41 10.14 5.63
CA GLU A 98 -6.34 10.22 6.63
C GLU A 98 -6.45 8.98 7.52
N ALA A 99 -5.32 8.31 7.78
CA ALA A 99 -5.26 7.10 8.59
C ALA A 99 -3.92 6.94 9.29
N GLU A 100 -3.86 6.01 10.25
CA GLU A 100 -2.61 5.55 10.86
C GLU A 100 -2.29 4.15 10.31
N ILE A 101 -1.03 3.91 9.93
CA ILE A 101 -0.51 2.62 9.46
C ILE A 101 0.74 2.23 10.25
N SER A 102 1.07 0.95 10.30
CA SER A 102 2.29 0.47 10.96
C SER A 102 3.05 -0.55 10.13
N THR A 103 4.35 -0.67 10.42
CA THR A 103 5.31 -1.49 9.65
C THR A 103 6.04 -2.51 10.55
N PHE A 104 5.37 -2.98 11.61
CA PHE A 104 5.89 -4.00 12.51
C PHE A 104 5.88 -5.38 11.83
N LYS A 105 6.69 -6.29 12.36
CA LYS A 105 6.85 -7.65 11.81
C LYS A 105 5.55 -8.45 11.58
N GLU A 106 4.51 -8.20 12.37
CA GLU A 106 3.23 -8.92 12.26
C GLU A 106 2.20 -8.20 11.37
N ASP A 107 2.55 -7.00 10.87
CA ASP A 107 1.68 -6.20 10.03
C ASP A 107 1.60 -6.77 8.61
N GLY A 108 0.42 -6.62 8.02
CA GLY A 108 0.16 -7.03 6.64
C GLY A 108 0.87 -6.10 5.65
N THR A 109 1.24 -6.65 4.50
CA THR A 109 1.83 -5.88 3.39
C THR A 109 0.79 -5.31 2.43
N CYS A 110 -0.50 -5.48 2.73
CA CYS A 110 -1.63 -5.08 1.88
C CYS A 110 -2.61 -4.21 2.66
N ILE A 111 -2.87 -2.97 2.21
CA ILE A 111 -3.85 -2.08 2.85
C ILE A 111 -4.95 -1.73 1.86
N THR A 112 -6.15 -2.24 2.11
CA THR A 112 -7.35 -2.01 1.28
C THR A 112 -8.46 -1.29 2.07
N THR A 113 -8.13 -0.70 3.22
CA THR A 113 -9.10 -0.09 4.14
C THR A 113 -9.21 1.43 4.00
N LEU A 114 -8.49 2.03 3.04
CA LEU A 114 -8.39 3.48 2.85
C LEU A 114 -9.47 3.98 1.90
N GLN A 115 -10.64 4.30 2.44
CA GLN A 115 -11.74 4.90 1.66
C GLN A 115 -11.58 6.42 1.55
N LEU A 116 -11.48 6.96 0.33
CA LEU A 116 -11.49 8.41 0.11
C LEU A 116 -12.93 8.95 0.10
N LEU A 117 -13.17 9.98 0.92
CA LEU A 117 -14.48 10.61 1.15
C LEU A 117 -14.52 12.05 0.62
#